data_AF-A0A6C0EAM4-F1
#
_entry.id   AF-A0A6C0EAM4-F1
#
_cell.length_a   1.000
_cell.length_b   1.000
_cell.length_c   1.000
_cell.angle_alpha   90.00
_cell.angle_beta   90.00
_cell.angle_gamma   90.00
#
_symmetry.space_group_name_H-M   'P 1'
#
loop_
_entity.id
_entity.type
_entity.pdbx_description
1 polymer ?
#
loop_
_entity_poly.entity_id
_entity_poly.type
_entity_poly.pdbx_seq_one_letter_code
_entity_poly.pdbx_strand_id
1 'polypeptide(L)'
;MSSEDSDDDSLTVVDLFCGCGGFSKGFVDAGFDVLAGVDVWDKAIETYNKNNDHEGLCKDLTKYTPKDFEKDTKIKKFDVLIGGIPCQGFSMGGKRDVNDKRNNLFLEYIKYLNHFKPKAFLIENVIGILSMKNKDGELVKDLMMEELTKKYNCEIYKLSAKDFDVPQNRRRVIFMGIRKDLKIKPTEPKVVTKNPIAVKTVLLKKDDVDKKYFLSERAIDGINKKKEKMKKKKYGFGAQFLDMEKPIFKII
;
A
#
# COMPACT_ATOMS: atom_id res chain seq x y z
N MET A 1 -13.76 -32.60 32.94
CA MET A 1 -12.81 -31.53 32.55
C MET A 1 -13.33 -30.98 31.25
N SER A 2 -13.96 -29.81 31.33
CA SER A 2 -14.48 -29.04 30.21
C SER A 2 -13.34 -28.66 29.28
N SER A 3 -13.43 -29.06 28.01
CA SER A 3 -12.66 -28.45 26.94
C SER A 3 -13.05 -26.99 26.87
N GLU A 4 -12.08 -26.11 27.10
CA GLU A 4 -12.22 -24.67 26.86
C GLU A 4 -12.41 -24.47 25.36
N ASP A 5 -13.63 -24.08 24.97
CA ASP A 5 -13.92 -23.54 23.65
C ASP A 5 -13.19 -22.19 23.54
N SER A 6 -12.00 -22.18 22.92
CA SER A 6 -11.37 -20.94 22.49
C SER A 6 -12.06 -20.47 21.21
N ASP A 7 -13.08 -19.64 21.34
CA ASP A 7 -13.57 -18.83 20.23
C ASP A 7 -12.40 -17.96 19.74
N ASP A 8 -11.79 -18.34 18.61
CA ASP A 8 -10.76 -17.57 17.92
C ASP A 8 -11.42 -16.33 17.30
N ASP A 9 -11.64 -15.30 18.11
CA ASP A 9 -12.38 -14.08 17.78
C ASP A 9 -11.50 -13.10 16.96
N SER A 10 -10.73 -13.64 16.01
CA SER A 10 -9.85 -12.85 15.15
C SER A 10 -10.67 -12.00 14.18
N LEU A 11 -10.32 -10.71 14.08
CA LEU A 11 -11.01 -9.79 13.19
C LEU A 11 -10.69 -10.12 11.73
N THR A 12 -11.73 -10.14 10.91
CA THR A 12 -11.62 -10.55 9.50
C THR A 12 -11.36 -9.36 8.57
N VAL A 13 -10.61 -9.60 7.48
CA VAL A 13 -10.12 -8.55 6.58
C VAL A 13 -10.34 -8.90 5.12
N VAL A 14 -10.67 -7.91 4.30
CA VAL A 14 -10.63 -7.99 2.83
C VAL A 14 -9.70 -6.90 2.28
N ASP A 15 -8.82 -7.26 1.35
CA ASP A 15 -7.82 -6.38 0.72
C ASP A 15 -8.18 -6.10 -0.74
N LEU A 16 -8.62 -4.88 -1.04
CA LEU A 16 -8.88 -4.42 -2.40
C LEU A 16 -7.64 -3.73 -2.97
N PHE A 17 -7.32 -3.98 -4.25
CA PHE A 17 -6.07 -3.52 -4.87
C PHE A 17 -4.85 -4.10 -4.15
N CYS A 18 -4.92 -5.40 -3.84
CA CYS A 18 -3.99 -6.06 -2.92
C CYS A 18 -2.55 -6.22 -3.46
N GLY A 19 -2.35 -6.06 -4.78
CA GLY A 19 -1.07 -6.29 -5.41
C GLY A 19 -0.52 -7.69 -5.09
N CYS A 20 0.75 -7.76 -4.69
CA CYS A 20 1.37 -9.02 -4.27
C CYS A 20 1.12 -9.39 -2.79
N GLY A 21 0.28 -8.64 -2.07
CA GLY A 21 -0.16 -8.99 -0.72
C GLY A 21 0.66 -8.40 0.42
N GLY A 22 1.51 -7.39 0.17
CA GLY A 22 2.27 -6.74 1.24
C GLY A 22 1.40 -6.08 2.31
N PHE A 23 0.22 -5.55 1.95
CA PHE A 23 -0.71 -4.96 2.91
C PHE A 23 -1.44 -6.05 3.71
N SER A 24 -1.96 -7.08 3.01
CA SER A 24 -2.51 -8.31 3.61
C SER A 24 -1.54 -8.94 4.62
N LYS A 25 -0.26 -9.11 4.26
CA LYS A 25 0.76 -9.72 5.14
C LYS A 25 0.93 -8.97 6.46
N GLY A 26 0.89 -7.64 6.43
CA GLY A 26 0.95 -6.83 7.65
C GLY A 26 -0.24 -7.06 8.60
N PHE A 27 -1.42 -7.36 8.06
CA PHE A 27 -2.60 -7.71 8.86
C PHE A 27 -2.52 -9.13 9.41
N VAL A 28 -2.07 -10.10 8.61
CA VAL A 28 -1.78 -11.47 9.07
C VAL A 28 -0.78 -11.44 10.24
N ASP A 29 0.31 -10.69 10.10
CA ASP A 29 1.33 -10.56 11.15
C ASP A 29 0.82 -9.87 12.42
N ALA A 30 -0.24 -9.07 12.30
CA ALA A 30 -0.92 -8.44 13.41
C ALA A 30 -2.02 -9.32 14.06
N GLY A 31 -2.19 -10.56 13.57
CA GLY A 31 -3.16 -11.53 14.11
C GLY A 31 -4.58 -11.41 13.55
N PHE A 32 -4.75 -10.75 12.41
CA PHE A 32 -6.04 -10.70 11.71
C PHE A 32 -6.21 -11.86 10.74
N ASP A 33 -7.45 -12.29 10.53
CA ASP A 33 -7.80 -13.27 9.51
C ASP A 33 -8.11 -12.57 8.18
N VAL A 34 -7.19 -12.68 7.21
CA VAL A 34 -7.40 -12.11 5.88
C VAL A 34 -8.16 -13.12 5.03
N LEU A 35 -9.38 -12.76 4.64
CA LEU A 35 -10.28 -13.66 3.93
C LEU A 35 -10.01 -13.71 2.42
N ALA A 36 -9.72 -12.55 1.81
CA ALA A 36 -9.48 -12.46 0.38
C ALA A 36 -8.75 -11.17 -0.03
N GLY A 37 -7.98 -11.27 -1.11
CA GLY A 37 -7.40 -10.16 -1.85
C GLY A 37 -8.02 -10.02 -3.24
N VAL A 38 -8.15 -8.80 -3.75
CA VAL A 38 -8.59 -8.55 -5.14
C VAL A 38 -7.61 -7.62 -5.84
N ASP A 39 -7.12 -8.02 -7.01
CA ASP A 39 -6.33 -7.17 -7.90
C ASP A 39 -6.61 -7.54 -9.36
N VAL A 40 -6.37 -6.60 -10.28
CA VAL A 40 -6.56 -6.82 -11.72
C VAL A 40 -5.31 -7.41 -12.37
N TRP A 41 -4.15 -7.29 -11.72
CA TRP A 41 -2.88 -7.72 -12.29
C TRP A 41 -2.59 -9.20 -11.97
N ASP A 42 -2.74 -10.04 -12.99
CA ASP A 42 -2.51 -11.48 -12.95
C ASP A 42 -1.19 -11.89 -12.29
N LYS A 43 -0.07 -11.21 -12.58
CA LYS A 43 1.24 -11.52 -11.98
C LYS A 43 1.34 -11.15 -10.52
N ALA A 44 0.66 -10.08 -10.11
CA ALA A 44 0.57 -9.74 -8.71
C ALA A 44 -0.23 -10.80 -7.95
N ILE A 45 -1.36 -11.26 -8.50
CA ILE A 45 -2.17 -12.34 -7.92
C ILE A 45 -1.45 -13.68 -7.92
N GLU A 46 -0.71 -14.02 -8.98
CA GLU A 46 0.13 -15.22 -8.99
C GLU A 46 1.14 -15.21 -7.84
N THR A 47 1.70 -14.04 -7.53
CA THR A 47 2.61 -13.85 -6.40
C THR A 47 1.85 -13.89 -5.07
N TYR A 48 0.69 -13.23 -4.99
CA TYR A 48 -0.17 -13.22 -3.82
C TYR A 48 -0.51 -14.64 -3.37
N ASN A 49 -1.03 -15.47 -4.27
CA ASN A 49 -1.47 -16.84 -4.00
C ASN A 49 -0.30 -17.81 -3.70
N LYS A 50 0.95 -17.43 -4.02
CA LYS A 50 2.14 -18.21 -3.63
C LYS A 50 2.62 -17.90 -2.21
N ASN A 51 2.23 -16.76 -1.64
CA ASN A 51 2.76 -16.25 -0.38
C ASN A 51 1.71 -16.12 0.73
N ASN A 52 0.45 -16.43 0.43
CA ASN A 52 -0.67 -16.30 1.36
C ASN A 52 -1.55 -17.55 1.28
N ASP A 53 -2.12 -17.97 2.41
CA ASP A 53 -3.02 -19.12 2.50
C ASP A 53 -4.47 -18.78 2.12
N HIS A 54 -4.77 -17.48 1.98
CA HIS A 54 -6.08 -16.96 1.61
C HIS A 54 -6.15 -16.58 0.12
N GLU A 55 -7.36 -16.52 -0.42
CA GLU A 55 -7.59 -16.43 -1.86
C GLU A 55 -7.32 -15.02 -2.41
N GLY A 56 -6.43 -14.93 -3.39
CA GLY A 56 -6.27 -13.77 -4.27
C GLY A 56 -7.07 -13.92 -5.57
N LEU A 57 -7.98 -12.99 -5.80
CA LEU A 57 -8.90 -12.97 -6.95
C LEU A 57 -8.38 -12.00 -8.02
N CYS A 58 -8.11 -12.54 -9.22
CA CYS A 58 -7.74 -11.73 -10.39
C CYS A 58 -8.98 -11.12 -11.05
N LYS A 59 -9.42 -9.94 -10.60
CA LYS A 59 -10.66 -9.28 -11.04
C LYS A 59 -10.48 -7.77 -11.22
N ASP A 60 -11.16 -7.21 -12.21
CA ASP A 60 -11.25 -5.77 -12.44
C ASP A 60 -12.38 -5.17 -11.59
N LEU A 61 -12.04 -4.42 -10.53
CA LEU A 61 -13.02 -3.81 -9.62
C LEU A 61 -13.96 -2.80 -10.28
N THR A 62 -13.66 -2.31 -11.50
CA THR A 62 -14.62 -1.48 -12.27
C THR A 62 -15.80 -2.28 -12.83
N LYS A 63 -15.66 -3.61 -12.89
CA LYS A 63 -16.67 -4.56 -13.40
C LYS A 63 -17.12 -5.56 -12.35
N TYR A 64 -16.29 -5.82 -11.34
CA TYR A 64 -16.52 -6.81 -10.31
C TYR A 64 -17.16 -6.17 -9.08
N THR A 65 -18.48 -6.31 -8.97
CA THR A 65 -19.28 -5.62 -7.96
C THR A 65 -19.22 -6.33 -6.60
N PRO A 66 -19.63 -5.67 -5.50
CA PRO A 66 -19.74 -6.33 -4.19
C PRO A 66 -20.61 -7.59 -4.20
N LYS A 67 -21.66 -7.63 -5.03
CA LYS A 67 -22.53 -8.81 -5.18
C LYS A 67 -21.85 -9.95 -5.91
N ASP A 68 -21.03 -9.64 -6.91
CA ASP A 68 -20.22 -10.65 -7.59
C ASP A 68 -19.19 -11.23 -6.62
N PHE A 69 -18.57 -10.38 -5.80
CA PHE A 69 -17.66 -10.81 -4.73
C PHE A 69 -18.35 -11.76 -3.74
N GLU A 70 -19.53 -11.41 -3.21
CA GLU A 70 -20.30 -12.30 -2.32
C GLU A 70 -20.63 -13.65 -2.99
N LYS A 71 -20.98 -13.63 -4.28
CA LYS A 71 -21.35 -14.82 -5.02
C LYS A 71 -20.16 -15.76 -5.21
N ASP A 72 -19.01 -15.21 -5.61
CA ASP A 72 -17.81 -15.97 -5.94
C ASP A 72 -17.12 -16.49 -4.66
N THR A 73 -17.00 -15.66 -3.63
CA THR A 73 -16.24 -15.97 -2.39
C THR A 73 -17.08 -16.55 -1.25
N LYS A 74 -18.40 -16.37 -1.29
CA LYS A 74 -19.33 -16.62 -0.17
C LYS A 74 -19.14 -15.72 1.06
N ILE A 75 -18.22 -14.75 1.01
CA ILE A 75 -17.98 -13.78 2.08
C ILE A 75 -19.09 -12.72 2.04
N LYS A 76 -19.92 -12.69 3.08
CA LYS A 76 -21.04 -11.72 3.21
C LYS A 76 -20.77 -10.61 4.23
N LYS A 77 -19.76 -10.79 5.08
CA LYS A 77 -19.40 -9.87 6.15
C LYS A 77 -17.92 -10.04 6.47
N PHE A 78 -17.28 -8.93 6.82
CA PHE A 78 -15.93 -8.89 7.37
C PHE A 78 -15.78 -7.62 8.23
N ASP A 79 -14.72 -7.55 9.03
CA ASP A 79 -14.53 -6.48 10.02
C ASP A 79 -13.74 -5.29 9.51
N VAL A 80 -12.77 -5.51 8.61
CA VAL A 80 -11.88 -4.47 8.10
C VAL A 80 -11.78 -4.52 6.58
N LEU A 81 -11.95 -3.38 5.92
CA LEU A 81 -11.60 -3.22 4.49
C LEU A 81 -10.26 -2.51 4.36
N ILE A 82 -9.31 -3.06 3.63
CA ILE A 82 -8.04 -2.39 3.34
C ILE A 82 -7.86 -2.22 1.84
N GLY A 83 -7.03 -1.27 1.42
CA GLY A 83 -6.64 -1.20 0.01
C GLY A 83 -5.65 -0.11 -0.37
N GLY A 84 -4.73 -0.44 -1.27
CA GLY A 84 -3.75 0.46 -1.86
C GLY A 84 -4.24 1.04 -3.19
N ILE A 85 -5.10 2.06 -3.13
CA ILE A 85 -5.82 2.54 -4.32
C ILE A 85 -4.82 3.18 -5.31
N PRO A 86 -4.78 2.73 -6.58
CA PRO A 86 -3.82 3.23 -7.54
C PRO A 86 -4.02 4.73 -7.82
N CYS A 87 -2.94 5.49 -7.67
CA CYS A 87 -2.88 6.93 -7.95
C CYS A 87 -1.91 7.20 -9.12
N GLN A 88 -2.22 6.65 -10.29
CA GLN A 88 -1.32 6.68 -11.45
C GLN A 88 -1.49 7.92 -12.34
N GLY A 89 -2.61 8.66 -12.23
CA GLY A 89 -2.85 9.85 -13.05
C GLY A 89 -1.88 11.01 -12.79
N PHE A 90 -1.14 11.04 -11.68
CA PHE A 90 -0.45 12.28 -11.27
C PHE A 90 0.85 12.11 -10.48
N SER A 91 1.50 10.94 -10.53
CA SER A 91 2.78 10.76 -9.82
C SER A 91 3.79 11.83 -10.26
N MET A 92 4.65 12.31 -9.34
CA MET A 92 5.72 13.26 -9.67
C MET A 92 6.70 12.73 -10.75
N GLY A 93 6.68 11.42 -11.04
CA GLY A 93 7.50 10.77 -12.06
C GLY A 93 6.75 10.38 -13.35
N GLY A 94 5.46 10.69 -13.48
CA GLY A 94 4.62 10.37 -14.65
C GLY A 94 3.95 11.61 -15.26
N LYS A 95 3.28 11.43 -16.41
CA LYS A 95 2.47 12.50 -17.02
C LYS A 95 1.22 12.71 -16.17
N ARG A 96 1.02 13.94 -15.71
CA ARG A 96 -0.15 14.42 -14.96
C ARG A 96 -1.37 14.44 -15.91
N ASP A 97 -2.25 13.46 -15.85
CA ASP A 97 -3.47 13.35 -16.66
C ASP A 97 -4.74 13.34 -15.79
N VAL A 98 -5.51 14.44 -15.86
CA VAL A 98 -6.77 14.65 -15.13
C VAL A 98 -7.87 13.69 -15.58
N ASN A 99 -7.75 13.17 -16.80
CA ASN A 99 -8.74 12.32 -17.42
C ASN A 99 -8.46 10.83 -17.20
N ASP A 100 -7.42 10.49 -16.46
CA ASP A 100 -7.09 9.11 -16.16
C ASP A 100 -8.23 8.47 -15.36
N LYS A 101 -8.89 7.47 -15.95
CA LYS A 101 -10.00 6.73 -15.33
C LYS A 101 -9.60 6.12 -13.99
N ARG A 102 -8.31 5.87 -13.76
CA ARG A 102 -7.77 5.36 -12.49
C ARG A 102 -7.98 6.33 -11.33
N ASN A 103 -8.13 7.64 -11.60
CA ASN A 103 -8.41 8.65 -10.58
C ASN A 103 -9.78 8.44 -9.90
N ASN A 104 -10.67 7.66 -10.50
CA ASN A 104 -12.00 7.36 -9.97
C ASN A 104 -12.07 5.99 -9.27
N LEU A 105 -10.97 5.22 -9.21
CA LEU A 105 -10.98 3.88 -8.60
C LEU A 105 -11.26 3.88 -7.10
N PHE A 106 -11.11 5.02 -6.43
CA PHE A 106 -11.56 5.16 -5.05
C PHE A 106 -13.07 5.02 -4.90
N LEU A 107 -13.86 5.32 -5.94
CA LEU A 107 -15.30 5.10 -5.93
C LEU A 107 -15.63 3.60 -5.88
N GLU A 108 -14.82 2.76 -6.53
CA GLU A 108 -14.99 1.31 -6.47
C GLU A 108 -14.74 0.78 -5.05
N TYR A 109 -13.71 1.30 -4.37
CA TYR A 109 -13.49 1.02 -2.95
C TYR A 109 -14.71 1.44 -2.09
N ILE A 110 -15.24 2.65 -2.32
CA ILE A 110 -16.40 3.17 -1.59
C ILE A 110 -17.65 2.32 -1.83
N LYS A 111 -17.85 1.73 -3.02
CA LYS A 111 -18.96 0.79 -3.28
C LYS A 111 -18.90 -0.41 -2.35
N TYR A 112 -17.73 -1.03 -2.20
CA TYR A 112 -17.52 -2.14 -1.26
C TYR A 112 -17.72 -1.69 0.18
N LEU A 113 -17.14 -0.56 0.56
CA LEU A 113 -17.28 0.01 1.91
C LEU A 113 -18.75 0.26 2.28
N ASN A 114 -19.55 0.80 1.35
CA ASN A 114 -20.96 1.11 1.57
C ASN A 114 -21.87 -0.12 1.58
N HIS A 115 -21.51 -1.15 0.81
CA HIS A 115 -22.22 -2.43 0.75
C HIS A 115 -22.01 -3.24 2.03
N PHE A 116 -20.76 -3.55 2.36
CA PHE A 116 -20.41 -4.43 3.49
C PHE A 116 -20.43 -3.74 4.84
N LYS A 117 -20.20 -2.42 4.87
CA LYS A 117 -20.17 -1.60 6.10
C LYS A 117 -19.28 -2.22 7.21
N PRO A 118 -18.00 -2.54 6.93
CA PRO A 118 -17.08 -3.11 7.93
C PRO A 118 -16.97 -2.23 9.19
N LYS A 119 -16.41 -2.79 10.26
CA LYS A 119 -16.15 -2.04 11.51
C LYS A 119 -15.11 -0.93 11.27
N ALA A 120 -14.10 -1.19 10.46
CA ALA A 120 -13.05 -0.23 10.13
C ALA A 120 -12.64 -0.30 8.65
N PHE A 121 -11.93 0.72 8.18
CA PHE A 121 -11.30 0.70 6.87
C PHE A 121 -9.95 1.43 6.88
N LEU A 122 -9.05 1.01 5.99
CA LEU A 122 -7.80 1.71 5.69
C LEU A 122 -7.62 1.87 4.18
N ILE A 123 -7.26 3.07 3.74
CA ILE A 123 -6.85 3.35 2.36
C ILE A 123 -5.41 3.86 2.39
N GLU A 124 -4.50 3.15 1.72
CA GLU A 124 -3.12 3.61 1.51
C GLU A 124 -3.02 4.41 0.21
N ASN A 125 -2.22 5.48 0.24
CA ASN A 125 -1.81 6.18 -0.97
C ASN A 125 -0.46 6.89 -0.84
N VAL A 126 0.08 7.36 -1.96
CA VAL A 126 1.28 8.21 -2.01
C VAL A 126 0.99 9.62 -1.47
N ILE A 127 2.01 10.31 -0.95
CA ILE A 127 1.90 11.71 -0.44
C ILE A 127 1.22 12.67 -1.44
N GLY A 128 1.39 12.44 -2.74
CA GLY A 128 0.79 13.27 -3.78
C GLY A 128 -0.74 13.38 -3.72
N ILE A 129 -1.43 12.42 -3.10
CA ILE A 129 -2.89 12.42 -2.94
C ILE A 129 -3.41 13.68 -2.23
N LEU A 130 -2.61 14.25 -1.30
CA LEU A 130 -3.02 15.40 -0.48
C LEU A 130 -3.19 16.70 -1.28
N SER A 131 -2.53 16.77 -2.43
CA SER A 131 -2.58 17.92 -3.35
C SER A 131 -3.20 17.56 -4.69
N MET A 132 -3.69 16.33 -4.85
CA MET A 132 -4.24 15.85 -6.12
C MET A 132 -5.58 16.53 -6.39
N LYS A 133 -5.75 17.04 -7.61
CA LYS A 133 -6.99 17.67 -8.08
C LYS A 133 -7.62 16.87 -9.20
N ASN A 134 -8.95 16.81 -9.24
CA ASN A 134 -9.70 16.28 -10.38
C ASN A 134 -9.71 17.30 -11.54
N LYS A 135 -10.41 16.94 -12.63
CA LYS A 135 -10.58 17.80 -13.82
C LYS A 135 -11.26 19.16 -13.50
N ASP A 136 -12.08 19.19 -12.45
CA ASP A 136 -12.86 20.35 -12.03
C ASP A 136 -12.08 21.22 -11.01
N GLY A 137 -10.84 20.84 -10.68
CA GLY A 137 -9.95 21.58 -9.78
C GLY A 137 -10.14 21.27 -8.29
N GLU A 138 -11.03 20.35 -7.95
CA GLU A 138 -11.36 19.94 -6.59
C GLU A 138 -10.33 18.95 -6.06
N LEU A 139 -10.03 19.04 -4.76
CA LEU A 139 -9.08 18.12 -4.12
C LEU A 139 -9.70 16.73 -3.98
N VAL A 140 -9.05 15.72 -4.55
CA VAL A 140 -9.55 14.34 -4.49
C VAL A 140 -9.63 13.83 -3.06
N LYS A 141 -8.70 14.24 -2.19
CA LYS A 141 -8.79 13.92 -0.76
C LYS A 141 -10.07 14.43 -0.11
N ASP A 142 -10.61 15.56 -0.54
CA ASP A 142 -11.79 16.17 0.08
C ASP A 142 -13.05 15.46 -0.40
N LEU A 143 -13.12 15.13 -1.69
CA LEU A 143 -14.18 14.27 -2.24
C LEU A 143 -14.20 12.89 -1.58
N MET A 144 -13.04 12.28 -1.36
CA MET A 144 -12.94 11.03 -0.60
C MET A 144 -13.46 11.19 0.83
N MET A 145 -12.99 12.21 1.56
CA MET A 145 -13.39 12.43 2.94
C MET A 145 -14.88 12.74 3.09
N GLU A 146 -15.48 13.45 2.13
CA GLU A 146 -16.93 13.70 2.11
C GLU A 146 -17.72 12.39 2.11
N GLU A 147 -17.34 11.41 1.28
CA GLU A 147 -18.01 10.12 1.25
C GLU A 147 -17.72 9.26 2.49
N LEU A 148 -16.44 9.18 2.91
CA LEU A 148 -16.01 8.33 4.02
C LEU A 148 -16.61 8.78 5.36
N THR A 149 -16.64 10.08 5.61
CA THR A 149 -17.11 10.66 6.87
C THR A 149 -18.62 10.57 7.07
N LYS A 150 -19.41 10.17 6.06
CA LYS A 150 -20.86 9.93 6.21
C LYS A 150 -21.12 8.89 7.30
N LYS A 151 -20.40 7.77 7.27
CA LYS A 151 -20.63 6.60 8.16
C LYS A 151 -19.49 6.29 9.13
N TYR A 152 -18.32 6.89 8.95
CA TYR A 152 -17.12 6.59 9.74
C TYR A 152 -16.52 7.85 10.38
N ASN A 153 -15.95 7.71 11.58
CA ASN A 153 -15.03 8.67 12.16
C ASN A 153 -13.69 8.49 11.44
N CYS A 154 -13.25 9.49 10.67
CA CYS A 154 -12.10 9.35 9.77
C CYS A 154 -10.96 10.29 10.15
N GLU A 155 -9.72 9.81 10.03
CA GLU A 155 -8.50 10.58 10.20
C GLU A 155 -7.52 10.27 9.07
N ILE A 156 -6.60 11.20 8.82
CA ILE A 156 -5.56 11.07 7.79
C ILE A 156 -4.19 11.14 8.43
N TYR A 157 -3.40 10.08 8.29
CA TYR A 157 -2.04 9.99 8.84
C TYR A 157 -0.99 10.02 7.75
N LYS A 158 0.14 10.68 8.02
CA LYS A 158 1.32 10.71 7.15
C LYS A 158 2.43 9.91 7.80
N LEU A 159 2.60 8.67 7.35
CA LEU A 159 3.52 7.72 7.98
C LEU A 159 4.77 7.54 7.12
N SER A 160 5.91 7.33 7.75
CA SER A 160 7.16 7.00 7.08
C SER A 160 7.62 5.61 7.50
N ALA A 161 7.90 4.72 6.55
CA ALA A 161 8.29 3.33 6.84
C ALA A 161 9.54 3.23 7.75
N LYS A 162 10.48 4.19 7.64
CA LYS A 162 11.65 4.30 8.54
C LYS A 162 11.34 4.50 10.02
N ASP A 163 10.11 4.89 10.35
CA ASP A 163 9.63 5.07 11.72
C ASP A 163 9.03 3.75 12.27
N PHE A 164 8.97 2.71 11.42
CA PHE A 164 8.38 1.38 11.66
C PHE A 164 9.33 0.22 11.27
N ASP A 165 10.60 0.36 11.63
CA ASP A 165 11.69 -0.62 11.51
C ASP A 165 11.98 -1.09 10.07
N VAL A 166 11.57 -0.30 9.07
CA VAL A 166 11.93 -0.54 7.68
C VAL A 166 13.10 0.37 7.30
N PRO A 167 14.23 -0.14 6.76
CA PRO A 167 15.37 0.69 6.32
C PRO A 167 15.08 1.42 4.99
N GLN A 168 13.94 2.11 4.91
CA GLN A 168 13.46 2.79 3.73
C GLN A 168 12.76 4.13 4.05
N ASN A 169 13.20 5.17 3.34
CA ASN A 169 12.55 6.47 3.27
C ASN A 169 11.32 6.42 2.35
N ARG A 170 10.25 5.77 2.81
CA ARG A 170 8.96 5.68 2.10
C ARG A 170 7.87 6.33 2.92
N ARG A 171 7.37 7.47 2.45
CA ARG A 171 6.23 8.17 3.05
C ARG A 171 4.93 7.78 2.37
N ARG A 172 3.89 7.56 3.16
CA ARG A 172 2.53 7.22 2.72
C ARG A 172 1.49 7.98 3.50
N VAL A 173 0.34 8.14 2.87
CA VAL A 173 -0.87 8.69 3.46
C VAL A 173 -1.79 7.53 3.73
N ILE A 174 -2.28 7.42 4.96
CA ILE A 174 -3.26 6.43 5.35
C ILE A 174 -4.53 7.18 5.73
N PHE A 175 -5.61 6.95 4.99
CA PHE A 175 -6.95 7.33 5.43
C PHE A 175 -7.46 6.18 6.28
N MET A 176 -7.80 6.45 7.53
CA MET A 176 -8.31 5.45 8.46
C MET A 176 -9.69 5.87 8.93
N GLY A 177 -10.64 4.94 8.96
CA GLY A 177 -11.95 5.21 9.50
C GLY A 177 -12.49 4.07 10.35
N ILE A 178 -13.20 4.43 11.43
CA ILE A 178 -13.91 3.49 12.30
C ILE A 178 -15.40 3.86 12.30
N ARG A 179 -16.26 2.86 12.18
CA ARG A 179 -17.71 3.07 11.98
C ARG A 179 -18.30 3.85 13.17
N LYS A 180 -19.14 4.85 12.89
CA LYS A 180 -19.60 5.83 13.91
C LYS A 180 -20.35 5.21 15.08
N ASP A 181 -21.10 4.14 14.83
CA ASP A 181 -21.85 3.40 15.86
C ASP A 181 -20.95 2.78 16.93
N LEU A 182 -19.68 2.51 16.61
CA LEU A 182 -18.69 1.99 17.55
C LEU A 182 -18.16 3.07 18.51
N LYS A 183 -18.42 4.36 18.24
CA LYS A 183 -18.00 5.50 19.07
C LYS A 183 -16.49 5.58 19.36
N ILE A 184 -15.68 4.98 18.50
CA ILE A 184 -14.21 5.03 18.56
C ILE A 184 -13.72 6.02 17.49
N LYS A 185 -12.68 6.79 17.84
CA LYS A 185 -11.93 7.61 16.88
C LYS A 185 -10.62 6.91 16.53
N PRO A 186 -10.22 6.90 15.24
CA PRO A 186 -8.89 6.48 14.86
C PRO A 186 -7.81 7.26 15.62
N THR A 187 -6.69 6.61 15.91
CA THR A 187 -5.52 7.24 16.53
C THR A 187 -4.27 7.01 15.68
N GLU A 188 -3.38 7.99 15.65
CA GLU A 188 -2.13 7.86 14.91
C GLU A 188 -1.28 6.72 15.51
N PRO A 189 -0.72 5.81 14.68
CA PRO A 189 0.14 4.76 15.17
C PRO A 189 1.42 5.34 15.77
N LYS A 190 1.87 4.74 16.87
CA LYS A 190 3.09 5.17 17.56
C LYS A 190 4.31 4.72 16.77
N VAL A 191 5.27 5.65 16.62
CA VAL A 191 6.62 5.34 16.10
C VAL A 191 7.26 4.28 16.99
N VAL A 192 7.77 3.21 16.37
CA VAL A 192 8.47 2.13 17.08
C VAL A 192 9.99 2.28 16.97
N THR A 193 10.48 2.92 15.92
CA THR A 193 11.90 3.09 15.66
C THR A 193 12.45 4.36 16.32
N LYS A 194 13.47 4.19 17.18
CA LYS A 194 14.18 5.34 17.78
C LYS A 194 15.16 6.02 16.82
N ASN A 195 15.88 5.22 16.02
CA ASN A 195 16.90 5.68 15.07
C ASN A 195 16.70 5.00 13.71
N PRO A 196 16.76 5.72 12.58
CA PRO A 196 16.57 5.12 11.26
C PRO A 196 17.54 3.96 10.99
N ILE A 197 17.01 2.84 10.50
CA ILE A 197 17.80 1.65 10.22
C ILE A 197 18.55 1.82 8.89
N ALA A 198 19.84 1.52 8.91
CA ALA A 198 20.72 1.58 7.75
C ALA A 198 20.50 0.37 6.81
N VAL A 199 20.56 0.59 5.48
CA VAL A 199 20.30 -0.50 4.51
C VAL A 199 21.27 -1.67 4.62
N LYS A 200 22.50 -1.45 5.10
CA LYS A 200 23.47 -2.53 5.31
C LYS A 200 22.97 -3.65 6.23
N THR A 201 21.97 -3.37 7.06
CA THR A 201 21.40 -4.35 8.01
C THR A 201 20.55 -5.42 7.33
N VAL A 202 20.08 -5.18 6.10
CA VAL A 202 19.19 -6.08 5.35
C VAL A 202 19.80 -6.60 4.05
N LEU A 203 21.01 -6.17 3.71
CA LEU A 203 21.74 -6.64 2.53
C LEU A 203 22.73 -7.73 2.92
N LEU A 204 22.92 -8.71 2.03
CA LEU A 204 24.02 -9.66 2.14
C LEU A 204 25.36 -8.93 2.10
N LYS A 205 26.35 -9.43 2.85
CA LYS A 205 27.70 -8.86 2.77
C LYS A 205 28.25 -9.12 1.38
N LYS A 206 29.07 -8.18 0.90
CA LYS A 206 29.65 -8.26 -0.44
C LYS A 206 30.44 -9.55 -0.66
N ASP A 207 31.14 -10.01 0.37
CA ASP A 207 31.98 -11.22 0.32
C ASP A 207 31.15 -12.51 0.28
N ASP A 208 29.86 -12.44 0.64
CA ASP A 208 28.93 -13.57 0.64
C ASP A 208 28.17 -13.70 -0.69
N VAL A 209 28.42 -12.81 -1.67
CA VAL A 209 27.70 -12.77 -2.95
C VAL A 209 28.65 -13.06 -4.10
N ASP A 210 28.24 -13.97 -4.99
CA ASP A 210 29.00 -14.33 -6.20
C ASP A 210 29.23 -13.08 -7.08
N LYS A 211 30.47 -12.92 -7.56
CA LYS A 211 30.91 -11.82 -8.42
C LYS A 211 30.03 -11.63 -9.66
N LYS A 212 29.37 -12.69 -10.15
CA LYS A 212 28.44 -12.61 -11.30
C LYS A 212 27.24 -11.70 -11.08
N TYR A 213 26.85 -11.44 -9.83
CA TYR A 213 25.76 -10.53 -9.49
C TYR A 213 26.20 -9.06 -9.41
N PHE A 214 27.50 -8.77 -9.54
CA PHE A 214 28.02 -7.41 -9.51
C PHE A 214 28.22 -6.86 -10.92
N LEU A 215 28.04 -5.55 -11.05
CA LEU A 215 28.37 -4.82 -12.27
C LEU A 215 29.89 -4.85 -12.51
N SER A 216 30.30 -4.99 -13.78
CA SER A 216 31.71 -4.83 -14.17
C SER A 216 32.21 -3.42 -13.90
N GLU A 217 33.53 -3.26 -13.72
CA GLU A 217 34.16 -1.94 -13.54
C GLU A 217 33.81 -0.98 -14.68
N ARG A 218 33.82 -1.49 -15.93
CA ARG A 218 33.40 -0.72 -17.12
C ARG A 218 31.95 -0.21 -17.01
N ALA A 219 31.04 -1.01 -16.46
CA ALA A 219 29.65 -0.60 -16.26
C ALA A 219 29.54 0.48 -15.16
N ILE A 220 30.27 0.31 -14.05
CA ILE A 220 30.32 1.28 -12.95
C ILE A 220 30.85 2.64 -13.45
N ASP A 221 31.93 2.63 -14.23
CA ASP A 221 32.50 3.84 -14.83
C ASP A 221 31.51 4.53 -15.77
N GLY A 222 30.78 3.75 -16.58
CA GLY A 222 29.73 4.27 -17.44
C GLY A 222 28.61 4.97 -16.66
N ILE A 223 28.16 4.36 -15.56
CA ILE A 223 27.15 4.90 -14.65
C ILE A 223 27.66 6.20 -14.01
N ASN A 224 28.90 6.23 -13.52
CA ASN A 224 29.51 7.42 -12.91
C ASN A 224 29.65 8.57 -13.90
N LYS A 225 30.15 8.31 -15.11
CA LYS A 225 30.24 9.32 -16.19
C LYS A 225 28.86 9.89 -16.56
N LYS A 226 27.84 9.03 -16.64
CA LYS A 226 26.46 9.46 -16.91
C LYS A 226 25.91 10.32 -15.77
N LYS A 227 26.15 9.93 -14.51
CA LYS A 227 25.74 10.68 -13.32
C LYS A 227 26.31 12.10 -13.33
N GLU A 228 27.61 12.24 -13.57
CA GLU A 228 28.28 13.55 -13.67
C GLU A 228 27.74 14.39 -14.83
N LYS A 229 27.52 13.78 -16.01
CA LYS A 229 26.92 14.45 -17.17
C LYS A 229 25.52 14.98 -16.87
N MET A 230 24.68 14.21 -16.19
CA MET A 230 23.32 14.63 -15.82
C MET A 230 23.32 15.73 -14.76
N LYS A 231 24.22 15.63 -13.76
CA LYS A 231 24.41 16.64 -12.72
C LYS A 231 24.79 18.00 -13.31
N LYS A 232 25.72 18.03 -14.28
CA LYS A 232 26.09 19.25 -15.01
C LYS A 232 24.92 19.90 -15.74
N LYS A 233 23.94 19.10 -16.19
CA LYS A 233 22.71 19.57 -16.84
C LYS A 233 21.59 19.92 -15.86
N LYS A 234 21.84 19.90 -14.55
CA LYS A 234 20.83 20.07 -13.48
C LYS A 234 19.67 19.06 -13.57
N TYR A 235 19.88 17.92 -14.22
CA TYR A 235 18.92 16.82 -14.26
C TYR A 235 19.23 15.77 -13.19
N GLY A 236 18.18 15.10 -12.70
CA GLY A 236 18.33 13.96 -11.82
C GLY A 236 18.97 12.74 -12.51
N PHE A 237 19.60 11.88 -11.71
CA PHE A 237 20.09 10.58 -12.15
C PHE A 237 19.07 9.51 -11.73
N GLY A 238 18.46 8.82 -12.70
CA GLY A 238 17.35 7.88 -12.46
C GLY A 238 17.70 6.66 -11.60
N ALA A 239 18.99 6.43 -11.34
CA ALA A 239 19.53 5.41 -10.45
C ALA A 239 20.28 6.06 -9.27
N GLN A 240 20.45 5.32 -8.19
CA GLN A 240 21.19 5.77 -7.00
C GLN A 240 22.12 4.65 -6.54
N PHE A 241 23.37 4.98 -6.24
CA PHE A 241 24.20 4.11 -5.41
C PHE A 241 23.72 4.22 -3.96
N LEU A 242 23.50 3.08 -3.32
CA LEU A 242 23.02 3.04 -1.95
C LEU A 242 24.07 3.62 -1.00
N ASP A 243 23.61 4.44 -0.07
CA ASP A 243 24.40 4.86 1.09
C ASP A 243 24.17 3.80 2.18
N MET A 244 25.18 2.96 2.42
CA MET A 244 25.06 1.78 3.28
C MET A 244 24.72 2.14 4.75
N GLU A 245 24.97 3.39 5.14
CA GLU A 245 24.71 3.92 6.49
C GLU A 245 23.33 4.59 6.62
N LYS A 246 22.51 4.62 5.56
CA LYS A 246 21.22 5.31 5.55
C LYS A 246 20.08 4.40 5.06
N PRO A 247 18.82 4.76 5.36
CA PRO A 247 17.67 4.14 4.73
C PRO A 247 17.63 4.46 3.23
N ILE A 248 17.15 3.52 2.41
CA ILE A 248 17.04 3.69 0.94
C ILE A 248 15.81 4.50 0.53
N PHE A 249 15.83 5.15 -0.64
CA PHE A 249 14.68 5.91 -1.15
C PHE A 249 13.79 5.13 -2.12
N LYS A 250 14.33 4.10 -2.79
CA LYS A 250 13.60 3.28 -3.76
C LYS A 250 13.71 1.81 -3.35
N ILE A 251 12.65 1.05 -3.61
CA ILE A 251 12.67 -0.42 -3.54
C ILE A 251 13.59 -0.91 -4.67
N ILE A 252 14.44 -1.90 -4.35
CA ILE A 252 15.29 -2.63 -5.30
C ILE A 252 14.42 -3.65 -6.02
#